data_AF-A0AAD8BD91-F1
#
_entry.id   AF-A0AAD8BD91-F1
#
_cell.length_a   1.000
_cell.length_b   1.000
_cell.length_c   1.000
_cell.angle_alpha   90.00
_cell.angle_beta   90.00
_cell.angle_gamma   90.00
#
_symmetry.space_group_name_H-M   'P 1'
#
loop_
_entity.id
_entity.type
_entity.pdbx_description
1 polymer ?
#
loop_
_entity_poly.entity_id
_entity_poly.type
_entity_poly.pdbx_seq_one_letter_code
_entity_poly.pdbx_strand_id
1 'polypeptide(L)'
;MLFPHRTISLYALPSLNDLYALPTLNDFYALSTLNDLYSLPTLNDLYALPTLNDLYALPTLHDLYALPTLNDLYALTTLNDLYALPTLNDLYALPTLNDLYALPTLNDLYALPTLNDLYALPTLYDLYALPTLNDLYALPTLNDLYALPTLNDLSLCSSHIERYLSTLFPH
;
A
#
# COMPACT_ATOMS: atom_id res chain seq x y z
N MET A 1 10.32 23.07 2.14
CA MET A 1 11.60 23.31 1.42
C MET A 1 11.33 23.06 -0.05
N LEU A 2 11.66 23.98 -0.97
CA LEU A 2 11.51 23.78 -2.42
C LEU A 2 12.87 23.37 -2.98
N PHE A 3 13.01 22.12 -3.43
CA PHE A 3 14.22 21.64 -4.09
C PHE A 3 14.05 21.70 -5.61
N PRO A 4 14.96 22.35 -6.37
CA PRO A 4 14.90 22.39 -7.83
C PRO A 4 15.22 21.01 -8.43
N HIS A 5 14.69 20.73 -9.63
CA HIS A 5 14.76 19.49 -10.43
C HIS A 5 16.14 18.82 -10.58
N ARG A 6 16.67 18.25 -9.50
CA ARG A 6 17.77 17.29 -9.53
C ARG A 6 17.26 15.97 -8.97
N THR A 7 17.68 14.88 -9.60
CA THR A 7 17.68 13.56 -8.97
C THR A 7 18.60 13.63 -7.75
N ILE A 8 18.06 13.30 -6.59
CA ILE A 8 18.74 13.39 -5.30
C ILE A 8 18.58 12.02 -4.63
N SER A 9 19.63 11.51 -3.98
CA SER A 9 19.50 10.44 -2.99
C SER A 9 19.63 11.08 -1.61
N LEU A 10 18.69 10.79 -0.71
CA LEU A 10 18.67 11.35 0.64
C LEU A 10 19.05 10.25 1.64
N TYR A 11 20.13 10.49 2.39
CA TYR A 11 20.71 9.48 3.28
C TYR A 11 20.22 9.56 4.73
N ALA A 12 19.99 10.76 5.26
CA ALA A 12 19.51 10.95 6.61
C ALA A 12 18.92 12.35 6.81
N LEU A 13 17.69 12.41 7.29
CA LEU A 13 17.06 13.64 7.77
C LEU A 13 16.46 13.39 9.17
N PRO A 14 16.48 14.37 10.08
CA PRO A 14 15.72 14.31 11.33
C PRO A 14 14.21 14.36 11.03
N SER A 15 13.39 14.24 12.08
CA SER A 15 11.93 14.32 11.96
C SER A 15 11.50 15.62 11.26
N LEU A 16 10.61 15.47 10.28
CA LEU A 16 10.02 16.56 9.50
C LEU A 16 8.51 16.56 9.76
N ASN A 17 7.92 17.73 9.97
CA ASN A 17 6.47 17.86 10.00
C ASN A 17 5.94 17.74 8.57
N ASP A 18 6.13 18.78 7.76
CA ASP A 18 5.45 18.85 6.45
C ASP A 18 6.46 18.99 5.31
N LEU A 19 6.28 18.17 4.28
CA LEU A 19 7.02 18.26 3.04
C LEU A 19 6.06 18.44 1.86
N TYR A 20 6.07 19.64 1.28
CA TYR A 20 5.12 20.02 0.23
C TYR A 20 5.43 19.43 -1.14
N ALA A 21 6.71 19.45 -1.53
CA ALA A 21 7.12 18.98 -2.84
C ALA A 21 8.60 18.55 -2.84
N LEU A 22 8.86 17.37 -3.39
CA LEU A 22 10.20 16.92 -3.78
C LEU A 22 10.24 16.71 -5.31
N PRO A 23 11.39 16.91 -5.96
CA PRO A 23 11.62 16.38 -7.31
C PRO A 23 11.68 14.85 -7.28
N THR A 24 11.77 14.21 -8.45
CA THR A 24 12.02 12.77 -8.58
C THR A 24 13.21 12.35 -7.73
N LEU A 25 12.99 11.31 -6.91
CA LEU A 25 13.99 10.75 -6.02
C LEU A 25 14.34 9.33 -6.48
N ASN A 26 15.62 9.00 -6.56
CA ASN A 26 16.02 7.60 -6.79
C ASN A 26 15.86 6.84 -5.48
N ASP A 27 16.68 7.19 -4.49
CA ASP A 27 16.76 6.40 -3.26
C ASP A 27 16.54 7.28 -2.03
N PHE A 28 15.68 6.80 -1.14
CA PHE A 28 15.46 7.38 0.19
C PHE A 28 15.81 6.35 1.25
N TYR A 29 16.90 6.60 2.00
CA TYR A 29 17.45 5.57 2.90
C TYR A 29 16.92 5.64 4.33
N ALA A 30 16.81 6.83 4.92
CA ALA A 30 16.39 6.95 6.32
C ALA A 30 15.85 8.34 6.67
N LEU A 31 14.66 8.38 7.25
CA LEU A 31 14.12 9.51 7.99
C LEU A 31 13.36 8.94 9.17
N SER A 32 13.50 9.51 10.37
CA SER A 32 12.91 8.94 11.59
C SER A 32 11.39 9.06 11.68
N THR A 33 10.83 10.18 11.24
CA THR A 33 9.38 10.47 11.28
C THR A 33 9.03 11.58 10.29
N LEU A 34 8.08 11.34 9.38
CA LEU A 34 7.49 12.36 8.50
C LEU A 34 5.99 12.42 8.80
N ASN A 35 5.43 13.59 9.15
CA ASN A 35 3.98 13.66 9.30
C ASN A 35 3.33 13.66 7.92
N ASP A 36 3.60 14.69 7.11
CA ASP A 36 2.84 14.91 5.88
C ASP A 36 3.77 15.01 4.66
N LEU A 37 3.49 14.19 3.65
CA LEU A 37 4.07 14.33 2.30
C LEU A 37 2.96 14.65 1.30
N TYR A 38 2.95 15.90 0.80
CA TYR A 38 1.89 16.36 -0.09
C TYR A 38 2.09 15.92 -1.55
N SER A 39 3.33 15.97 -2.04
CA SER A 39 3.61 15.62 -3.44
C SER A 39 5.05 15.13 -3.63
N LEU A 40 5.16 13.93 -4.20
CA LEU A 40 6.41 13.38 -4.72
C LEU A 40 6.11 12.70 -6.07
N PRO A 41 6.56 13.24 -7.22
CA PRO A 41 6.18 12.73 -8.53
C PRO A 41 6.62 11.28 -8.80
N THR A 42 7.81 10.92 -8.33
CA THR A 42 8.39 9.58 -8.54
C THR A 42 9.40 9.28 -7.44
N LEU A 43 9.32 8.08 -6.89
CA LEU A 43 10.29 7.49 -5.98
C LEU A 43 10.64 6.09 -6.50
N ASN A 44 11.92 5.79 -6.74
CA ASN A 44 12.27 4.42 -7.09
C ASN A 44 12.27 3.57 -5.82
N ASP A 45 13.17 3.86 -4.89
CA ASP A 45 13.40 3.00 -3.73
C ASP A 45 13.21 3.77 -2.42
N LEU A 46 12.32 3.27 -1.56
CA LEU A 46 12.22 3.67 -0.15
C LEU A 46 12.65 2.51 0.74
N TYR A 47 13.82 2.65 1.38
CA TYR A 47 14.40 1.59 2.20
C TYR A 47 13.86 1.54 3.62
N ALA A 48 13.83 2.69 4.31
CA ALA A 48 13.34 2.76 5.68
C ALA A 48 12.74 4.13 6.03
N LEU A 49 11.48 4.12 6.42
CA LEU A 49 10.78 5.26 7.04
C LEU A 49 9.96 4.72 8.20
N PRO A 50 10.36 4.89 9.48
CA PRO A 50 9.68 4.27 10.62
C PRO A 50 8.21 4.69 10.77
N THR A 51 7.87 5.92 10.41
CA THR A 51 6.50 6.42 10.49
C THR A 51 6.26 7.49 9.43
N LEU A 52 5.17 7.32 8.68
CA LEU A 52 4.55 8.33 7.83
C LEU A 52 3.09 8.47 8.27
N ASN A 53 2.62 9.68 8.62
CA ASN A 53 1.19 9.82 8.91
C ASN A 53 0.43 9.85 7.59
N ASP A 54 0.68 10.86 6.76
CA ASP A 54 -0.15 11.14 5.60
C ASP A 54 0.70 11.24 4.32
N LEU A 55 0.32 10.46 3.31
CA LEU A 55 0.80 10.61 1.93
C LEU A 55 -0.35 10.99 1.01
N TYR A 56 -0.33 12.24 0.52
CA TYR A 56 -1.42 12.77 -0.30
C TYR A 56 -1.31 12.39 -1.77
N ALA A 57 -0.12 12.49 -2.36
CA ALA A 57 0.07 12.20 -3.79
C ALA A 57 1.47 11.67 -4.10
N LEU A 58 1.53 10.42 -4.56
CA LEU A 58 2.71 9.78 -5.13
C LEU A 58 2.30 9.07 -6.44
N PRO A 59 2.55 9.64 -7.63
CA PRO A 59 2.17 8.99 -8.87
C PRO A 59 2.83 7.63 -9.07
N THR A 60 4.10 7.48 -8.70
CA THR A 60 4.83 6.23 -8.94
C THR A 60 5.80 5.94 -7.81
N LEU A 61 5.70 4.73 -7.26
CA LEU A 61 6.67 4.11 -6.36
C LEU A 61 7.09 2.76 -6.96
N HIS A 62 8.39 2.54 -7.15
CA HIS A 62 8.86 1.23 -7.62
C HIS A 62 8.87 0.25 -6.44
N ASP A 63 9.74 0.49 -5.46
CA ASP A 63 10.02 -0.43 -4.38
C ASP A 63 9.87 0.25 -3.01
N LEU A 64 9.06 -0.38 -2.15
CA LEU A 64 8.98 -0.05 -0.73
C LEU A 64 9.42 -1.23 0.12
N TYR A 65 10.61 -1.12 0.73
CA TYR A 65 11.20 -2.20 1.52
C TYR A 65 10.63 -2.27 2.94
N ALA A 66 10.62 -1.15 3.67
CA ALA A 66 10.13 -1.11 5.04
C ALA A 66 9.52 0.25 5.42
N LEU A 67 8.22 0.21 5.72
CA LEU A 67 7.47 1.31 6.35
C LEU A 67 6.69 0.71 7.52
N PRO A 68 7.18 0.78 8.77
CA PRO A 68 6.52 0.17 9.92
C PRO A 68 5.09 0.65 10.15
N THR A 69 4.79 1.90 9.85
CA THR A 69 3.46 2.47 10.06
C THR A 69 3.17 3.55 9.03
N LEU A 70 2.03 3.40 8.34
CA LEU A 70 1.39 4.42 7.51
C LEU A 70 -0.04 4.61 8.00
N ASN A 71 -0.44 5.82 8.36
CA ASN A 71 -1.84 6.06 8.72
C ASN A 71 -2.67 6.13 7.44
N ASP A 72 -2.44 7.15 6.63
CA ASP A 72 -3.31 7.49 5.51
C ASP A 72 -2.53 7.56 4.19
N LEU A 73 -3.00 6.81 3.20
CA LEU A 73 -2.56 6.91 1.81
C LEU A 73 -3.73 7.36 0.93
N TYR A 74 -3.72 8.63 0.51
CA TYR A 74 -4.82 9.21 -0.26
C TYR A 74 -4.76 8.86 -1.75
N ALA A 75 -3.60 9.01 -2.37
CA ALA A 75 -3.42 8.71 -3.79
C ALA A 75 -2.01 8.23 -4.11
N LEU A 76 -1.92 6.95 -4.47
CA LEU A 76 -0.74 6.34 -5.09
C LEU A 76 -1.18 5.75 -6.42
N THR A 77 -0.66 6.22 -7.57
CA THR A 77 -1.19 5.77 -8.87
C THR A 77 -0.69 4.37 -9.24
N THR A 78 0.57 4.09 -8.94
CA THR A 78 1.19 2.79 -9.22
C THR A 78 2.21 2.47 -8.14
N LEU A 79 2.11 1.26 -7.59
CA LEU A 79 3.11 0.63 -6.75
C LEU A 79 3.49 -0.70 -7.38
N ASN A 80 4.78 -0.91 -7.67
CA ASN A 80 5.22 -2.21 -8.15
C ASN A 80 5.34 -3.17 -6.97
N ASP A 81 6.30 -2.94 -6.08
CA ASP A 81 6.67 -3.91 -5.06
C ASP A 81 6.56 -3.31 -3.65
N LEU A 82 5.76 -3.97 -2.80
CA LEU A 82 5.69 -3.68 -1.37
C LEU A 82 6.13 -4.90 -0.56
N TYR A 83 7.32 -4.81 0.05
CA TYR A 83 7.92 -5.91 0.80
C TYR A 83 7.37 -6.04 2.23
N ALA A 84 7.34 -4.94 2.99
CA ALA A 84 6.87 -4.96 4.37
C ALA A 84 6.24 -3.63 4.80
N LEU A 85 4.94 -3.70 5.10
CA LEU A 85 4.16 -2.65 5.76
C LEU A 85 3.40 -3.28 6.92
N PRO A 86 3.92 -3.29 8.15
CA PRO A 86 3.27 -3.91 9.31
C PRO A 86 1.84 -3.42 9.56
N THR A 87 1.57 -2.14 9.35
CA THR A 87 0.26 -1.54 9.59
C THR A 87 -0.01 -0.41 8.61
N LEU A 88 -1.15 -0.52 7.93
CA LEU A 88 -1.79 0.54 7.17
C LEU A 88 -3.20 0.76 7.73
N ASN A 89 -3.54 1.98 8.15
CA ASN A 89 -4.91 2.25 8.56
C ASN A 89 -5.78 2.38 7.31
N ASP A 90 -5.57 3.43 6.52
CA ASP A 90 -6.49 3.80 5.46
C ASP A 90 -5.77 3.90 4.10
N LEU A 91 -6.30 3.16 3.12
CA LEU A 91 -5.92 3.27 1.71
C LEU A 91 -7.11 3.74 0.88
N TYR A 92 -7.08 5.00 0.44
CA TYR A 92 -8.19 5.60 -0.30
C TYR A 92 -8.20 5.24 -1.79
N ALA A 93 -7.05 5.39 -2.46
CA ALA A 93 -6.94 5.11 -3.88
C ALA A 93 -5.55 4.59 -4.28
N LEU A 94 -5.52 3.35 -4.76
CA LEU A 94 -4.37 2.74 -5.41
C LEU A 94 -4.83 2.05 -6.70
N PRO A 95 -4.76 2.68 -7.88
CA PRO A 95 -5.21 2.09 -9.14
C PRO A 95 -4.57 0.75 -9.47
N THR A 96 -3.28 0.59 -9.17
CA THR A 96 -2.52 -0.61 -9.50
C THR A 96 -1.46 -0.91 -8.45
N LEU A 97 -1.52 -2.14 -7.93
CA LEU A 97 -0.47 -2.77 -7.13
C LEU A 97 -0.09 -4.08 -7.80
N ASN A 98 1.19 -4.27 -8.12
CA ASN A 98 1.63 -5.56 -8.65
C ASN A 98 1.78 -6.54 -7.50
N ASP A 99 2.78 -6.33 -6.63
CA ASP A 99 3.20 -7.35 -5.68
C ASP A 99 3.16 -6.82 -4.25
N LEU A 100 2.41 -7.51 -3.38
CA LEU A 100 2.38 -7.27 -1.95
C LEU A 100 2.82 -8.52 -1.18
N TYR A 101 4.01 -8.45 -0.59
CA TYR A 101 4.60 -9.57 0.14
C TYR A 101 4.04 -9.73 1.55
N ALA A 102 4.01 -8.65 2.33
CA ALA A 102 3.56 -8.71 3.72
C ALA A 102 2.90 -7.40 4.19
N LEU A 103 1.61 -7.50 4.49
CA LEU A 103 0.81 -6.49 5.19
C LEU A 103 0.04 -7.16 6.34
N PRO A 104 0.59 -7.26 7.56
CA PRO A 104 -0.06 -7.89 8.71
C PRO A 104 -1.49 -7.39 8.97
N THR A 105 -1.67 -6.07 8.88
CA THR A 105 -2.95 -5.41 9.17
C THR A 105 -3.22 -4.28 8.18
N LEU A 106 -4.40 -4.33 7.55
CA LEU A 106 -5.02 -3.24 6.83
C LEU A 106 -6.41 -2.98 7.45
N ASN A 107 -6.69 -1.76 7.91
CA ASN A 107 -8.03 -1.44 8.39
C ASN A 107 -8.97 -1.24 7.20
N ASP A 108 -8.79 -0.16 6.44
CA ASP A 108 -9.75 0.25 5.43
C ASP A 108 -9.09 0.34 4.04
N LEU A 109 -9.66 -0.40 3.08
CA LEU A 109 -9.33 -0.29 1.66
C LEU A 109 -10.53 0.19 0.86
N TYR A 110 -10.50 1.45 0.41
CA TYR A 110 -11.60 2.06 -0.33
C TYR A 110 -11.61 1.66 -1.82
N ALA A 111 -10.49 1.81 -2.51
CA ALA A 111 -10.41 1.51 -3.94
C ALA A 111 -9.02 1.01 -4.36
N LEU A 112 -8.98 -0.26 -4.78
CA LEU A 112 -7.87 -0.91 -5.46
C LEU A 112 -8.38 -1.63 -6.71
N PRO A 113 -8.47 -0.98 -7.88
CA PRO A 113 -8.95 -1.58 -9.12
C PRO A 113 -8.27 -2.90 -9.48
N THR A 114 -6.94 -2.97 -9.29
CA THR A 114 -6.15 -4.14 -9.69
C THR A 114 -5.04 -4.42 -8.67
N LEU A 115 -5.05 -5.65 -8.15
CA LEU A 115 -3.97 -6.26 -7.40
C LEU A 115 -3.56 -7.56 -8.12
N ASN A 116 -2.30 -7.69 -8.51
CA ASN A 116 -1.84 -8.95 -9.11
C ASN A 116 -1.64 -9.99 -8.01
N ASP A 117 -0.63 -9.80 -7.16
CA ASP A 117 -0.15 -10.83 -6.26
C ASP A 117 -0.18 -10.35 -4.79
N LEU A 118 -0.90 -11.09 -3.95
CA LEU A 118 -0.95 -10.89 -2.50
C LEU A 118 -0.48 -12.13 -1.75
N TYR A 119 0.73 -12.06 -1.17
CA TYR A 119 1.32 -13.19 -0.44
C TYR A 119 0.80 -13.33 0.99
N ALA A 120 0.74 -12.25 1.75
CA ALA A 120 0.30 -12.32 3.14
C ALA A 120 -0.41 -11.04 3.59
N LEU A 121 -1.72 -11.18 3.84
CA LEU A 121 -2.56 -10.21 4.53
C LEU A 121 -3.33 -10.92 5.65
N PRO A 122 -2.73 -11.11 6.85
CA PRO A 122 -3.39 -11.76 7.98
C PRO A 122 -4.75 -11.14 8.32
N THR A 123 -4.85 -9.81 8.34
CA THR A 123 -6.06 -9.10 8.76
C THR A 123 -6.41 -7.97 7.81
N LEU A 124 -7.60 -8.03 7.24
CA LEU A 124 -8.27 -6.92 6.54
C LEU A 124 -9.59 -6.63 7.27
N TYR A 125 -9.82 -5.40 7.74
CA TYR A 125 -11.10 -5.07 8.35
C TYR A 125 -12.15 -4.83 7.27
N ASP A 126 -11.98 -3.78 6.46
CA ASP A 126 -12.99 -3.30 5.52
C ASP A 126 -12.43 -3.19 4.10
N LEU A 127 -13.11 -3.84 3.14
CA LEU A 127 -12.80 -3.75 1.71
C LEU A 127 -14.01 -3.26 0.90
N TYR A 128 -13.94 -2.03 0.41
CA TYR A 128 -15.01 -1.43 -0.38
C TYR A 128 -14.98 -1.84 -1.85
N ALA A 129 -13.83 -1.74 -2.52
CA ALA A 129 -13.72 -2.08 -3.94
C ALA A 129 -12.35 -2.65 -4.31
N LEU A 130 -12.36 -3.93 -4.67
CA LEU A 130 -11.26 -4.63 -5.37
C LEU A 130 -11.83 -5.40 -6.56
N PRO A 131 -12.05 -4.75 -7.72
CA PRO A 131 -12.57 -5.38 -8.93
C PRO A 131 -11.78 -6.62 -9.36
N THR A 132 -10.45 -6.56 -9.29
CA THR A 132 -9.57 -7.59 -9.82
C THR A 132 -8.45 -7.94 -8.86
N LEU A 133 -8.45 -9.20 -8.42
CA LEU A 133 -7.37 -9.85 -7.69
C LEU A 133 -6.95 -11.11 -8.45
N ASN A 134 -5.67 -11.21 -8.88
CA ASN A 134 -5.23 -12.42 -9.56
C ASN A 134 -4.94 -13.53 -8.54
N ASP A 135 -3.91 -13.36 -7.73
CA ASP A 135 -3.39 -14.42 -6.86
C ASP A 135 -3.43 -13.99 -5.39
N LEU A 136 -4.13 -14.77 -4.56
CA LEU A 136 -4.19 -14.59 -3.11
C LEU A 136 -3.66 -15.82 -2.37
N TYR A 137 -2.52 -15.66 -1.69
CA TYR A 137 -1.90 -16.77 -0.96
C TYR A 137 -2.42 -16.90 0.47
N ALA A 138 -2.52 -15.82 1.26
CA ALA A 138 -2.99 -15.90 2.64
C ALA A 138 -3.83 -14.70 3.08
N LEU A 139 -5.12 -14.95 3.33
CA LEU A 139 -6.06 -14.02 4.01
C LEU A 139 -6.93 -14.78 5.02
N PRO A 140 -6.47 -14.96 6.28
CA PRO A 140 -7.24 -15.62 7.34
C PRO A 140 -8.45 -14.82 7.83
N THR A 141 -8.34 -13.50 7.91
CA THR A 141 -9.35 -12.63 8.55
C THR A 141 -9.75 -11.49 7.64
N LEU A 142 -11.05 -11.43 7.33
CA LEU A 142 -11.74 -10.37 6.59
C LEU A 142 -13.08 -10.12 7.30
N ASN A 143 -13.36 -8.88 7.71
CA ASN A 143 -14.63 -8.58 8.39
C ASN A 143 -15.72 -8.19 7.39
N ASP A 144 -15.48 -7.14 6.60
CA ASP A 144 -16.46 -6.58 5.67
C ASP A 144 -15.89 -6.50 4.24
N LEU A 145 -16.69 -6.97 3.28
CA LEU A 145 -16.38 -6.90 1.85
C LEU A 145 -17.64 -6.43 1.11
N TYR A 146 -17.48 -5.41 0.26
CA TYR A 146 -18.56 -4.85 -0.55
C TYR A 146 -18.47 -5.29 -2.02
N ALA A 147 -17.28 -5.28 -2.63
CA ALA A 147 -17.12 -5.64 -4.03
C ALA A 147 -15.76 -6.32 -4.32
N LEU A 148 -15.84 -7.61 -4.64
CA LEU A 148 -14.78 -8.42 -5.26
C LEU A 148 -15.43 -9.32 -6.33
N PRO A 149 -15.51 -8.88 -7.60
CA PRO A 149 -16.17 -9.60 -8.70
C PRO A 149 -15.24 -10.50 -9.52
N THR A 150 -13.92 -10.45 -9.33
CA THR A 150 -13.00 -11.39 -9.98
C THR A 150 -11.87 -11.80 -9.02
N LEU A 151 -11.66 -13.12 -8.91
CA LEU A 151 -10.57 -13.76 -8.18
C LEU A 151 -10.12 -14.98 -9.00
N ASN A 152 -8.83 -15.07 -9.36
CA ASN A 152 -8.34 -16.17 -10.21
C ASN A 152 -7.81 -17.36 -9.41
N ASP A 153 -6.93 -17.13 -8.43
CA ASP A 153 -6.34 -18.18 -7.59
C ASP A 153 -6.38 -17.82 -6.09
N LEU A 154 -6.64 -18.82 -5.25
CA LEU A 154 -6.74 -18.73 -3.80
C LEU A 154 -6.17 -19.99 -3.15
N SER A 155 -5.11 -19.85 -2.35
CA SER A 155 -4.46 -21.01 -1.73
C SER A 155 -4.85 -21.25 -0.27
N LEU A 156 -4.91 -20.20 0.57
CA LEU A 156 -5.24 -20.30 1.99
C LEU A 156 -6.12 -19.12 2.45
N CYS A 157 -7.38 -19.39 2.79
CA CYS A 157 -8.21 -18.46 3.57
C CYS A 157 -8.96 -19.19 4.69
N SER A 158 -9.57 -18.46 5.62
CA SER A 158 -10.41 -19.10 6.64
C SER A 158 -11.73 -19.58 6.05
N SER A 159 -12.36 -20.57 6.71
CA SER A 159 -13.66 -21.11 6.31
C SER A 159 -14.80 -20.07 6.30
N HIS A 160 -14.65 -18.96 7.02
CA HIS A 160 -15.60 -17.84 6.95
C HIS A 160 -15.49 -17.11 5.61
N ILE A 161 -14.27 -16.93 5.11
CA ILE A 161 -14.01 -16.27 3.82
C ILE A 161 -14.41 -17.18 2.67
N GLU A 162 -14.10 -18.48 2.73
CA GLU A 162 -14.55 -19.45 1.71
C GLU A 162 -16.08 -19.45 1.55
N ARG A 163 -16.82 -19.35 2.67
CA ARG A 163 -18.28 -19.28 2.66
C ARG A 163 -18.79 -17.98 2.03
N TYR A 164 -18.14 -16.87 2.33
CA TYR A 164 -18.50 -15.57 1.76
C TYR A 164 -18.20 -15.52 0.24
N LEU A 165 -17.01 -15.97 -0.17
CA LEU A 165 -16.63 -16.05 -1.59
C LEU A 165 -17.54 -16.99 -2.39
N SER A 166 -17.93 -18.15 -1.83
CA SER A 166 -18.87 -19.06 -2.50
C SER A 166 -20.27 -18.50 -2.70
N THR A 167 -20.69 -17.49 -1.92
CA THR A 167 -21.95 -16.77 -2.18
C THR A 167 -21.83 -15.71 -3.28
N LEU A 168 -20.65 -15.13 -3.46
CA LEU A 168 -20.38 -14.14 -4.52
C LEU A 168 -20.05 -14.80 -5.86
N PHE A 169 -19.41 -15.96 -5.81
CA PHE A 169 -18.96 -16.75 -6.96
C PHE A 169 -19.60 -18.14 -6.96
N PRO A 170 -20.92 -18.25 -7.16
CA PRO A 170 -21.56 -19.55 -7.29
C PRO A 170 -21.08 -20.26 -8.57
N HIS A 171 -20.62 -21.50 -8.43
CA HIS A 171 -20.32 -22.40 -9.55
C HIS A 171 -21.58 -22.73 -10.37
#